data_AF-A0A9X5SDB7-F1
#
_entry.id   AF-A0A9X5SDB7-F1
#
_cell.length_a   1.000
_cell.length_b   1.000
_cell.length_c   1.000
_cell.angle_alpha   90.00
_cell.angle_beta   90.00
_cell.angle_gamma   90.00
#
_symmetry.space_group_name_H-M   'P 1'
#
loop_
_entity.id
_entity.type
_entity.pdbx_description
1 polymer ?
#
loop_
_entity_poly.entity_id
_entity_poly.type
_entity_poly.pdbx_seq_one_letter_code
_entity_poly.pdbx_strand_id
1 'polypeptide(L)'
;MTNRPLLNETMSDGSRLFLQLPQTCSPSSLLRQIVHFGGMPTDFVSDWVTGETWIDFCYKGWKFSIHNPYGEYWFFAENSECPEAILQSMIEVV
;
A
#
# COMPACT_ATOMS: atom_id res chain seq x y z
N MET A 1 8.80 11.26 -15.81
CA MET A 1 8.17 11.17 -14.48
C MET A 1 6.70 11.47 -14.67
N THR A 2 5.86 10.44 -14.68
CA THR A 2 4.42 10.61 -14.83
C THR A 2 3.88 10.85 -13.43
N ASN A 3 3.49 12.09 -13.13
CA ASN A 3 2.98 12.44 -11.81
C ASN A 3 1.56 11.85 -11.66
N ARG A 4 1.47 10.57 -11.24
CA ARG A 4 0.18 9.91 -11.02
C ARG A 4 -0.52 10.61 -9.85
N PRO A 5 -1.78 11.08 -10.01
CA PRO A 5 -2.48 11.76 -8.92
C PRO A 5 -2.77 10.79 -7.77
N LEU A 6 -2.64 11.28 -6.54
CA LEU A 6 -2.98 10.55 -5.33
C LEU A 6 -4.49 10.57 -5.08
N LEU A 7 -5.02 9.46 -4.58
CA LEU A 7 -6.31 9.45 -3.93
C LEU A 7 -6.22 10.14 -2.55
N ASN A 8 -7.36 10.61 -2.08
CA ASN A 8 -7.48 11.45 -0.89
C ASN A 8 -8.66 11.01 0.00
N GLU A 9 -9.08 9.76 -0.11
CA GLU A 9 -10.21 9.24 0.65
C GLU A 9 -9.75 8.85 2.05
N THR A 10 -10.30 9.51 3.07
CA THR A 10 -10.03 9.20 4.47
C THR A 10 -11.11 8.26 5.00
N MET A 11 -10.70 7.11 5.49
CA MET A 11 -11.57 6.10 6.09
C MET A 11 -12.01 6.51 7.49
N SER A 12 -13.01 5.82 8.04
CA SER A 12 -13.52 6.11 9.40
C SER A 12 -12.51 5.87 10.52
N ASP A 13 -11.49 5.05 10.28
CA ASP A 13 -10.39 4.78 11.22
C ASP A 13 -9.25 5.82 11.16
N GLY A 14 -9.35 6.82 10.27
CA GLY A 14 -8.35 7.86 10.07
C GLY A 14 -7.27 7.52 9.05
N SER A 15 -7.29 6.30 8.49
CA SER A 15 -6.39 5.92 7.40
C SER A 15 -6.77 6.62 6.10
N ARG A 16 -5.80 6.84 5.21
CA ARG A 16 -6.02 7.44 3.88
C ARG A 16 -5.73 6.43 2.80
N LEU A 17 -6.74 6.12 1.99
CA LEU A 17 -6.57 5.45 0.70
C LEU A 17 -5.95 6.45 -0.28
N PHE A 18 -4.74 6.15 -0.75
CA PHE A 18 -3.99 7.07 -1.62
C PHE A 18 -3.64 6.49 -2.99
N LEU A 19 -3.77 5.17 -3.19
CA LEU A 19 -3.52 4.52 -4.46
C LEU A 19 -4.38 3.25 -4.61
N GLN A 20 -4.93 3.05 -5.79
CA GLN A 20 -5.56 1.80 -6.23
C GLN A 20 -4.93 1.37 -7.55
N LEU A 21 -4.59 0.09 -7.66
CA LEU A 21 -4.01 -0.50 -8.86
C LEU A 21 -4.61 -1.87 -9.15
N PRO A 22 -4.77 -2.29 -10.41
CA PRO A 22 -5.05 -3.68 -10.71
C PRO A 22 -3.97 -4.61 -10.12
N GLN A 23 -4.38 -5.75 -9.60
CA GLN A 23 -3.44 -6.77 -9.12
C GLN A 23 -2.76 -7.45 -10.32
N THR A 24 -1.61 -6.90 -10.74
CA THR A 24 -0.80 -7.42 -11.85
C THR A 24 0.25 -8.46 -11.42
N CYS A 25 0.49 -8.59 -10.11
CA CYS A 25 1.43 -9.55 -9.54
C CYS A 25 0.85 -10.22 -8.28
N SER A 26 1.54 -11.24 -7.77
CA SER A 26 1.15 -11.91 -6.52
C SER A 26 1.48 -11.06 -5.29
N PRO A 27 0.75 -11.20 -4.16
CA PRO A 27 1.06 -10.47 -2.92
C PRO A 27 2.50 -10.69 -2.45
N SER A 28 3.05 -11.89 -2.61
CA SER A 28 4.46 -12.16 -2.28
C SER A 28 5.45 -11.45 -3.21
N SER A 29 5.08 -11.20 -4.47
CA SER A 29 5.88 -10.38 -5.39
C SER A 29 5.87 -8.90 -4.98
N LEU A 30 4.70 -8.37 -4.63
CA LEU A 30 4.55 -7.01 -4.14
C LEU A 30 5.34 -6.82 -2.82
N LEU A 31 5.27 -7.79 -1.91
CA LEU A 31 6.07 -7.78 -0.68
C LEU A 31 7.58 -7.67 -0.97
N ARG A 32 8.08 -8.39 -1.99
CA ARG A 32 9.49 -8.29 -2.40
C ARG A 32 9.83 -6.90 -2.96
N GLN A 33 8.92 -6.28 -3.72
CA GLN A 33 9.12 -4.91 -4.21
C GLN A 33 9.18 -3.92 -3.04
N ILE A 34 8.30 -4.06 -2.04
CA ILE A 34 8.30 -3.26 -0.82
C ILE A 34 9.65 -3.31 -0.12
N VAL A 35 10.18 -4.52 0.10
CA VAL A 35 11.52 -4.70 0.68
C VAL A 35 12.60 -4.05 -0.20
N HIS A 36 12.50 -4.18 -1.52
CA HIS A 36 13.50 -3.66 -2.45
C HIS A 36 13.59 -2.12 -2.43
N PHE A 37 12.46 -1.40 -2.31
CA PHE A 37 12.48 0.06 -2.22
C PHE A 37 12.71 0.60 -0.79
N GLY A 38 12.96 -0.29 0.18
CA GLY A 38 13.30 0.07 1.56
C GLY A 38 12.10 0.16 2.51
N GLY A 39 10.94 -0.37 2.12
CA GLY A 39 9.86 -0.66 3.06
C GLY A 39 10.22 -1.85 3.96
N MET A 40 9.85 -1.76 5.23
CA MET A 40 10.09 -2.79 6.24
C MET A 40 8.77 -3.48 6.58
N PRO A 41 8.51 -4.72 6.09
CA PRO A 41 7.29 -5.45 6.43
C PRO A 41 7.13 -5.64 7.92
N THR A 42 5.92 -5.45 8.41
CA THR A 42 5.52 -5.64 9.80
C THR A 42 4.51 -6.77 9.96
N ASP A 43 3.64 -6.98 8.97
CA ASP A 43 2.70 -8.11 8.96
C ASP A 43 2.37 -8.55 7.51
N PHE A 44 2.00 -9.82 7.37
CA PHE A 44 1.52 -10.41 6.11
C PHE A 44 0.47 -11.47 6.43
N VAL A 45 -0.79 -11.13 6.22
CA VAL A 45 -1.94 -11.99 6.56
C VAL A 45 -2.63 -12.37 5.27
N SER A 46 -2.74 -13.67 4.98
CA SER A 46 -3.37 -14.17 3.75
C SER A 46 -4.49 -15.16 4.09
N ASP A 47 -5.66 -14.95 3.51
CA ASP A 47 -6.81 -15.83 3.60
C ASP A 47 -6.84 -16.78 2.39
N TRP A 48 -6.69 -18.08 2.65
CA TRP A 48 -6.66 -19.11 1.62
C TRP A 48 -8.04 -19.41 1.00
N VAL A 49 -9.12 -18.99 1.65
CA VAL A 49 -10.50 -19.20 1.17
C VAL A 49 -10.89 -18.10 0.19
N THR A 50 -10.64 -16.84 0.54
CA THR A 50 -11.00 -15.69 -0.31
C THR A 50 -9.88 -15.31 -1.28
N GLY A 51 -8.63 -15.64 -0.96
CA GLY A 51 -7.44 -15.16 -1.67
C GLY A 51 -7.06 -13.71 -1.33
N GLU A 52 -7.77 -13.09 -0.39
CA GLU A 52 -7.44 -11.75 0.11
C GLU A 52 -6.22 -11.81 1.03
N THR A 53 -5.48 -10.71 1.06
CA THR A 53 -4.19 -10.58 1.70
C THR A 53 -4.00 -9.14 2.14
N TRP A 54 -3.56 -8.99 3.38
CA TRP A 54 -3.09 -7.75 3.97
C TRP A 54 -1.58 -7.77 4.07
N ILE A 55 -0.95 -6.67 3.69
CA ILE A 55 0.49 -6.44 3.81
C ILE A 55 0.70 -5.14 4.59
N ASP A 56 1.28 -5.24 5.78
CA ASP A 56 1.61 -4.07 6.59
C ASP A 56 3.11 -3.84 6.56
N PHE A 57 3.52 -2.57 6.48
CA PHE A 57 4.93 -2.20 6.46
C PHE A 57 5.17 -0.76 6.91
N CYS A 58 6.41 -0.49 7.34
CA CYS A 58 6.90 0.85 7.62
C CYS A 58 7.74 1.38 6.45
N TYR A 59 7.61 2.66 6.09
CA TYR A 59 8.46 3.32 5.12
C TYR A 59 8.66 4.79 5.50
N LYS A 60 9.92 5.25 5.52
CA LYS A 60 10.31 6.63 5.90
C LYS A 60 9.68 7.14 7.22
N GLY A 61 9.48 6.26 8.19
CA GLY A 61 8.90 6.58 9.50
C GLY A 61 7.36 6.57 9.56
N TRP A 62 6.69 6.24 8.45
CA TRP A 62 5.24 6.11 8.35
C TRP A 62 4.84 4.65 8.19
N LYS A 63 3.60 4.33 8.56
CA LYS A 63 3.03 3.00 8.47
C LYS A 63 1.98 2.93 7.37
N PHE A 64 1.98 1.80 6.68
CA PHE A 64 1.17 1.56 5.51
C PHE A 64 0.61 0.15 5.53
N SER A 65 -0.56 0.01 4.91
CA SER A 65 -1.22 -1.26 4.69
C SER A 65 -1.61 -1.38 3.23
N ILE A 66 -1.52 -2.58 2.68
CA ILE A 66 -2.03 -2.90 1.35
C ILE A 66 -3.01 -4.05 1.50
N HIS A 67 -4.21 -3.84 1.00
CA HIS A 67 -5.23 -4.88 0.89
C HIS A 67 -5.45 -5.21 -0.58
N ASN A 68 -5.79 -6.46 -0.92
CA ASN A 68 -6.11 -6.84 -2.29
C ASN A 68 -7.56 -7.29 -2.57
N PRO A 69 -8.57 -6.45 -2.28
CA PRO A 69 -9.95 -6.82 -2.56
C PRO A 69 -10.20 -6.81 -4.07
N TYR A 70 -11.11 -7.66 -4.54
CA TYR A 70 -11.65 -7.63 -5.91
C TYR A 70 -10.61 -7.67 -7.05
N GLY A 71 -9.42 -8.21 -6.81
CA GLY A 71 -8.34 -8.26 -7.83
C GLY A 71 -7.65 -6.91 -8.06
N GLU A 72 -7.71 -6.01 -7.08
CA GLU A 72 -6.98 -4.75 -7.04
C GLU A 72 -6.05 -4.72 -5.84
N TYR A 73 -5.05 -3.85 -5.81
CA TYR A 73 -4.28 -3.47 -4.64
C TYR A 73 -4.69 -2.08 -4.20
N TRP A 74 -5.15 -1.97 -2.96
CA TRP A 74 -5.54 -0.71 -2.31
C TRP A 74 -4.48 -0.36 -1.26
N PHE A 75 -3.87 0.81 -1.40
CA PHE A 75 -2.78 1.27 -0.54
C PHE A 75 -3.30 2.32 0.44
N PHE A 76 -3.03 2.07 1.71
CA PHE A 76 -3.45 2.91 2.82
C PHE A 76 -2.25 3.46 3.56
N ALA A 77 -2.29 4.74 3.90
CA ALA A 77 -1.47 5.30 4.97
C ALA A 77 -2.29 5.22 6.27
N GLU A 78 -1.71 4.66 7.34
CA GLU A 78 -2.42 4.49 8.63
C GLU A 78 -2.88 5.83 9.22
N ASN A 79 -2.15 6.91 8.93
CA ASN A 79 -2.51 8.27 9.31
C ASN A 79 -2.66 9.15 8.05
N SER A 80 -3.82 9.78 7.90
CA SER A 80 -4.16 10.65 6.77
C SER A 80 -3.28 11.90 6.63
N GLU A 81 -2.57 12.30 7.70
CA GLU A 81 -1.60 13.40 7.69
C GLU A 81 -0.25 13.01 7.08
N CYS A 82 -0.09 11.77 6.59
CA CYS A 82 1.13 11.34 5.89
C CYS A 82 1.45 12.30 4.72
N PRO A 83 2.65 12.91 4.69
CA PRO A 83 3.02 13.87 3.66
C PRO A 83 2.89 13.29 2.26
N GLU A 84 2.27 14.04 1.35
CA GLU A 84 2.08 13.60 -0.04
C GLU A 84 3.40 13.29 -0.74
N ALA A 85 4.49 13.97 -0.39
CA ALA A 85 5.82 13.68 -0.94
C ALA A 85 6.28 12.23 -0.65
N ILE A 86 5.89 11.66 0.50
CA ILE A 86 6.20 10.27 0.87
C ILE A 86 5.32 9.32 0.07
N LEU A 87 4.02 9.61 -0.04
CA LEU A 87 3.07 8.84 -0.85
C LEU A 87 3.52 8.81 -2.31
N GLN A 88 3.87 9.97 -2.85
CA GLN A 88 4.37 10.13 -4.22
C GLN A 88 5.67 9.34 -4.45
N SER A 89 6.60 9.39 -3.49
CA SER A 89 7.84 8.59 -3.57
C SER A 89 7.55 7.08 -3.65
N MET A 90 6.47 6.61 -3.01
CA MET A 90 6.10 5.20 -3.00
C MET A 90 5.47 4.77 -4.33
N ILE A 91 4.56 5.57 -4.89
CA ILE A 91 3.88 5.20 -6.14
C ILE A 91 4.82 5.21 -7.36
N GLU A 92 5.95 5.93 -7.28
CA GLU A 92 6.96 5.95 -8.34
C GLU A 92 7.81 4.66 -8.41
N VAL A 93 7.82 3.87 -7.33
CA VAL A 93 8.67 2.68 -7.18
C VAL A 93 7.89 1.37 -7.08
N VAL A 94 6.55 1.45 -7.08
CA VAL A 94 5.59 0.32 -7.06
C VAL A 94 5.11 -0.01 -8.46
#